data_AF-A0A364VAQ9-F1
#
_entry.id   AF-A0A364VAQ9-F1
#
_cell.length_a   1.000
_cell.length_b   1.000
_cell.length_c   1.000
_cell.angle_alpha   90.00
_cell.angle_beta   90.00
_cell.angle_gamma   90.00
#
_symmetry.space_group_name_H-M   'P 1'
#
loop_
_entity.id
_entity.type
_entity.pdbx_description
1 polymer ?
#
loop_
_entity_poly.entity_id
_entity_poly.type
_entity_poly.pdbx_seq_one_letter_code
_entity_poly.pdbx_strand_id
1 'polypeptide(L)'
;MADGQNEPQEQPRRSRDLFGAERPEVRLPHAFASAVNVGDGAAEPGTHKTHETAERLEQLAAENLKDSGVWAALALRLLDEGQPVQAYACARTGYHRGLDALRANGWRGTGPVPWEHEANRGVLSAIGALVRTAHALREEDEVIRCLNLLHDCDPRAAEALGVAQL
;
A
#
# COMPACT_ATOMS: atom_id res chain seq x y z
N MET A 1 -13.53 -37.95 32.21
CA MET A 1 -14.12 -36.61 31.95
C MET A 1 -12.96 -35.65 31.77
N ALA A 2 -12.66 -35.29 30.53
CA ALA A 2 -11.80 -34.15 30.19
C ALA A 2 -12.22 -33.72 28.78
N ASP A 3 -12.89 -32.57 28.71
CA ASP A 3 -13.36 -31.90 27.51
C ASP A 3 -12.16 -31.50 26.64
N GLY A 4 -12.05 -32.11 25.46
CA GLY A 4 -11.10 -31.75 24.44
C GLY A 4 -11.66 -30.60 23.62
N GLN A 5 -11.13 -29.42 23.87
CA GLN A 5 -11.36 -28.17 23.14
C GLN A 5 -11.32 -28.40 21.62
N ASN A 6 -12.43 -28.11 20.93
CA ASN A 6 -12.46 -27.98 19.48
C ASN A 6 -12.69 -26.50 19.16
N GLU A 7 -11.63 -25.71 19.25
CA GLU A 7 -11.63 -24.32 18.79
C GLU A 7 -11.80 -24.32 17.26
N PRO A 8 -12.79 -23.61 16.71
CA PRO A 8 -12.98 -23.54 15.27
C PRO A 8 -11.80 -22.78 14.65
N GLN A 9 -11.00 -23.47 13.84
CA GLN A 9 -9.95 -22.83 13.05
C GLN A 9 -10.60 -21.81 12.11
N GLU A 10 -10.37 -20.52 12.39
CA GLU A 10 -10.89 -19.42 11.59
C GLU A 10 -10.15 -19.43 10.23
N GLN A 11 -10.86 -19.90 9.20
CA GLN A 11 -10.35 -19.90 7.84
C GLN A 11 -10.29 -18.45 7.32
N PRO A 12 -9.23 -18.10 6.55
CA PRO A 12 -9.10 -16.76 5.98
C PRO A 12 -10.30 -16.45 5.08
N ARG A 13 -11.02 -15.36 5.39
CA ARG A 13 -12.25 -14.96 4.69
C ARG A 13 -11.90 -14.60 3.24
N ARG A 14 -12.34 -15.41 2.27
CA ARG A 14 -12.39 -14.99 0.86
C ARG A 14 -13.28 -13.76 0.75
N SER A 15 -12.84 -12.74 -0.01
CA SER A 15 -13.53 -11.47 -0.26
C SER A 15 -14.97 -11.66 -0.74
N ARG A 16 -15.88 -11.83 0.21
CA ARG A 16 -17.33 -11.82 0.01
C ARG A 16 -17.87 -10.67 0.85
N ASP A 17 -18.72 -9.85 0.25
CA ASP A 17 -19.42 -8.84 1.03
C ASP A 17 -20.44 -9.47 1.99
N LEU A 18 -21.08 -8.65 2.83
CA LEU A 18 -22.10 -9.08 3.79
C LEU A 18 -23.29 -9.84 3.15
N PHE A 19 -23.41 -9.81 1.81
CA PHE A 19 -24.49 -10.44 1.06
C PHE A 19 -23.99 -11.59 0.15
N GLY A 20 -22.72 -11.96 0.23
CA GLY A 20 -22.13 -13.06 -0.54
C GLY A 20 -21.89 -12.76 -2.02
N ALA A 21 -21.99 -11.49 -2.46
CA ALA A 21 -21.69 -11.11 -3.83
C ALA A 21 -20.17 -10.93 -4.02
N GLU A 22 -19.64 -11.49 -5.11
CA GLU A 22 -18.28 -11.18 -5.55
C GLU A 22 -18.21 -9.70 -5.91
N ARG A 23 -17.31 -8.96 -5.23
CA ARG A 23 -17.00 -7.59 -5.64
C ARG A 23 -16.05 -7.67 -6.82
N PRO A 24 -16.37 -7.04 -7.97
CA PRO A 24 -15.45 -7.03 -9.09
C PRO A 24 -14.16 -6.38 -8.65
N GLU A 25 -13.04 -6.94 -9.11
CA GLU A 25 -11.73 -6.33 -8.93
C GLU A 25 -11.71 -4.93 -9.54
N VAL A 26 -11.01 -4.00 -8.90
CA VAL A 26 -10.83 -2.65 -9.42
C VAL A 26 -9.44 -2.54 -10.04
N ARG A 27 -9.42 -2.27 -11.34
CA ARG A 27 -8.21 -1.95 -12.11
C ARG A 27 -8.28 -0.49 -12.53
N LEU A 28 -7.39 0.33 -12.01
CA LEU A 28 -7.34 1.75 -12.35
C LEU A 28 -6.99 1.94 -13.84
N PRO A 29 -7.51 2.99 -14.50
CA PRO A 29 -7.07 3.36 -15.84
C PRO A 29 -5.55 3.58 -15.89
N HIS A 30 -4.92 3.30 -17.04
CA HIS A 30 -3.47 3.46 -17.23
C HIS A 30 -2.96 4.88 -16.91
N ALA A 31 -3.81 5.91 -17.02
CA ALA A 31 -3.47 7.28 -16.62
C ALA A 31 -3.12 7.45 -15.13
N PHE A 32 -3.40 6.44 -14.28
CA PHE A 32 -3.01 6.40 -12.87
C PHE A 32 -1.68 5.65 -12.64
N ALA A 33 -1.04 5.12 -13.68
CA ALA A 33 0.31 4.58 -13.56
C ALA A 33 1.25 5.67 -13.03
N SER A 34 2.06 5.31 -12.03
CA SER A 34 2.93 6.26 -11.37
C SER A 34 4.13 6.62 -12.24
N ALA A 35 4.62 7.85 -12.12
CA ALA A 35 5.87 8.28 -12.74
C ALA A 35 7.10 7.56 -12.16
N VAL A 36 6.97 6.92 -11.00
CA VAL A 36 8.06 6.22 -10.30
C VAL A 36 7.67 4.79 -9.93
N ASN A 37 8.66 3.89 -9.94
CA ASN A 37 8.49 2.55 -9.41
C ASN A 37 8.99 2.52 -7.96
N VAL A 38 8.04 2.51 -7.00
CA VAL A 38 8.35 2.27 -5.59
C VAL A 38 8.80 0.82 -5.49
N GLY A 39 10.11 0.62 -5.27
CA GLY A 39 10.77 -0.65 -5.52
C GLY A 39 10.11 -1.83 -4.81
N ASP A 40 10.01 -2.95 -5.53
CA ASP A 40 9.79 -4.27 -4.96
C ASP A 40 10.92 -4.54 -3.96
N GLY A 41 10.60 -4.90 -2.71
CA GLY A 41 11.53 -5.10 -1.60
C GLY A 41 12.58 -6.21 -1.80
N ALA A 42 12.62 -6.83 -2.97
CA ALA A 42 13.64 -7.79 -3.39
C ALA A 42 14.68 -7.09 -4.29
N ALA A 43 15.52 -6.22 -3.71
CA ALA A 43 16.73 -5.81 -4.39
C ALA A 43 17.76 -6.94 -4.32
N GLU A 44 18.25 -7.42 -5.48
CA GLU A 44 19.44 -8.25 -5.50
C GLU A 44 20.65 -7.43 -5.01
N PRO A 45 21.48 -7.98 -4.09
CA PRO A 45 22.68 -7.30 -3.64
C PRO A 45 23.65 -7.11 -4.81
N GLY A 46 23.89 -5.85 -5.21
CA GLY A 46 24.84 -5.48 -6.27
C GLY A 46 24.28 -4.62 -7.41
N THR A 47 22.97 -4.39 -7.47
CA THR A 47 22.38 -3.46 -8.45
C THR A 47 22.37 -2.04 -7.88
N HIS A 48 23.16 -1.13 -8.46
CA HIS A 48 23.03 0.30 -8.21
C HIS A 48 21.74 0.82 -8.87
N LYS A 49 20.60 0.67 -8.20
CA LYS A 49 19.38 1.36 -8.62
C LYS A 49 19.58 2.84 -8.33
N THR A 50 19.50 3.71 -9.34
CA THR A 50 19.44 5.16 -9.11
C THR A 50 18.16 5.43 -8.32
N HIS A 51 18.29 5.68 -7.02
CA HIS A 51 17.17 6.09 -6.19
C HIS A 51 16.92 7.58 -6.43
N GLU A 52 15.67 7.95 -6.71
CA GLU A 52 15.27 9.35 -6.83
C GLU A 52 15.55 10.10 -5.52
N THR A 53 16.06 11.33 -5.61
CA THR A 53 16.30 12.18 -4.44
C THR A 53 14.97 12.71 -3.90
N ALA A 54 14.94 13.12 -2.62
CA ALA A 54 13.76 13.77 -2.03
C ALA A 54 13.32 14.99 -2.86
N GLU A 55 14.27 15.84 -3.25
CA GLU A 55 14.02 17.04 -4.09
C GLU A 55 13.34 16.68 -5.43
N ARG A 56 13.78 15.60 -6.09
CA ARG A 56 13.18 15.18 -7.36
C ARG A 56 11.77 14.61 -7.16
N LEU A 57 11.56 13.86 -6.09
CA LEU A 57 10.25 13.31 -5.73
C LEU A 57 9.27 14.41 -5.33
N GLU A 58 9.72 15.45 -4.63
CA GLU A 58 8.91 16.64 -4.34
C GLU A 58 8.49 17.37 -5.62
N GLN A 59 9.43 17.54 -6.57
CA GLN A 59 9.10 18.14 -7.86
C GLN A 59 8.04 17.32 -8.62
N LEU A 60 8.21 16.00 -8.70
CA LEU A 60 7.24 15.11 -9.34
C LEU A 60 5.86 15.17 -8.64
N ALA A 61 5.84 15.26 -7.30
CA ALA A 61 4.59 15.39 -6.55
C ALA A 61 3.90 16.72 -6.86
N ALA A 62 4.66 17.81 -7.00
CA ALA A 62 4.15 19.12 -7.38
C ALA A 62 3.60 19.14 -8.81
N GLU A 63 4.24 18.42 -9.74
CA GLU A 63 3.79 18.27 -11.13
C GLU A 63 2.49 17.45 -11.24
N ASN A 64 2.31 16.43 -10.37
CA ASN A 64 1.10 15.62 -10.34
C ASN A 64 0.70 15.20 -8.91
N LEU A 65 -0.10 16.03 -8.25
CA LEU A 65 -0.59 15.79 -6.89
C LEU A 65 -1.47 14.54 -6.74
N LYS A 66 -1.94 13.93 -7.84
CA LYS A 66 -2.78 12.72 -7.83
C LYS A 66 -1.96 11.42 -7.92
N ASP A 67 -0.65 11.50 -8.14
CA ASP A 67 0.21 10.33 -8.25
C ASP A 67 0.55 9.74 -6.87
N SER A 68 -0.20 8.71 -6.46
CA SER A 68 0.04 8.02 -5.19
C SER A 68 1.41 7.35 -5.09
N GLY A 69 1.98 6.88 -6.21
CA GLY A 69 3.29 6.22 -6.19
C GLY A 69 4.43 7.20 -5.94
N VAL A 70 4.34 8.42 -6.46
CA VAL A 70 5.31 9.49 -6.16
C VAL A 70 5.25 9.88 -4.68
N TRP A 71 4.06 10.03 -4.11
CA TRP A 71 3.91 10.28 -2.67
C TRP A 71 4.47 9.15 -1.81
N ALA A 72 4.28 7.90 -2.22
CA ALA A 72 4.84 6.74 -1.55
C ALA A 72 6.37 6.74 -1.62
N ALA A 73 6.96 6.97 -2.79
CA ALA A 73 8.40 7.08 -2.94
C ALA A 73 8.99 8.20 -2.08
N LEU A 74 8.36 9.39 -2.09
CA LEU A 74 8.78 10.52 -1.25
C LEU A 74 8.74 10.16 0.23
N ALA A 75 7.66 9.51 0.67
CA ALA A 75 7.54 9.05 2.05
C ALA A 75 8.67 8.10 2.45
N LEU A 76 8.98 7.10 1.62
CA LEU A 76 10.05 6.15 1.92
C LEU A 76 11.44 6.82 1.92
N ARG A 77 11.69 7.74 0.98
CA ARG A 77 12.95 8.50 0.94
C ARG A 77 13.13 9.37 2.19
N LEU A 78 12.09 10.10 2.60
CA LEU A 78 12.09 10.91 3.82
C LEU A 78 12.26 10.04 5.08
N LEU A 79 11.66 8.85 5.10
CA LEU A 79 11.83 7.91 6.21
C LEU A 79 13.29 7.45 6.32
N ASP A 80 13.90 7.08 5.19
CA ASP A 80 15.30 6.68 5.11
C ASP A 80 16.27 7.84 5.44
N GLU A 81 15.83 9.09 5.35
CA GLU A 81 16.57 10.31 5.79
C GLU A 81 16.35 10.66 7.26
N GLY A 82 15.59 9.86 8.01
CA GLY A 82 15.32 10.13 9.43
C GLY A 82 14.28 11.21 9.67
N GLN A 83 13.36 11.44 8.73
CA GLN A 83 12.26 12.40 8.82
C GLN A 83 10.89 11.68 8.94
N PRO A 84 10.63 10.92 10.02
CA PRO A 84 9.50 9.99 10.08
C PRO A 84 8.12 10.68 10.09
N VAL A 85 8.01 11.90 10.66
CA VAL A 85 6.74 12.64 10.68
C VAL A 85 6.39 13.17 9.28
N GLN A 86 7.36 13.75 8.57
CA GLN A 86 7.19 14.21 7.19
C GLN A 86 6.92 13.02 6.26
N ALA A 87 7.62 11.91 6.45
CA ALA A 87 7.39 10.67 5.74
C ALA A 87 5.95 10.16 5.92
N TYR A 88 5.47 10.11 7.17
CA TYR A 88 4.10 9.72 7.48
C TYR A 88 3.06 10.66 6.84
N ALA A 89 3.30 11.97 6.85
CA ALA A 89 2.43 12.94 6.18
C ALA A 89 2.38 12.72 4.65
N CYS A 90 3.52 12.41 4.02
CA CYS A 90 3.57 12.08 2.60
C CYS A 90 2.85 10.76 2.30
N ALA A 91 3.07 9.72 3.11
CA ALA A 91 2.40 8.43 2.95
C ALA A 91 0.88 8.56 3.09
N ARG A 92 0.39 9.30 4.09
CA ARG A 92 -1.03 9.60 4.27
C ARG A 92 -1.61 10.35 3.06
N THR A 93 -0.86 11.29 2.49
CA THR A 93 -1.27 11.99 1.26
C THR A 93 -1.46 11.01 0.10
N GLY A 94 -0.45 10.18 -0.18
CA GLY A 94 -0.52 9.18 -1.25
C GLY A 94 -1.65 8.17 -1.05
N TYR A 95 -1.83 7.70 0.18
CA TYR A 95 -2.91 6.81 0.60
C TYR A 95 -4.29 7.41 0.26
N HIS A 96 -4.56 8.64 0.70
CA HIS A 96 -5.86 9.27 0.44
C HIS A 96 -6.10 9.52 -1.05
N ARG A 97 -5.10 10.01 -1.78
CA ARG A 97 -5.21 10.19 -3.24
C ARG A 97 -5.52 8.89 -3.97
N GLY A 98 -4.91 7.80 -3.52
CA GLY A 98 -5.11 6.49 -4.11
C GLY A 98 -6.49 5.92 -3.81
N LEU A 99 -6.96 6.06 -2.57
CA LEU A 99 -8.32 5.65 -2.22
C LEU A 99 -9.38 6.47 -2.95
N ASP A 100 -9.15 7.76 -3.17
CA ASP A 100 -10.04 8.60 -3.97
C ASP A 100 -10.09 8.13 -5.43
N ALA A 101 -8.93 7.78 -6.02
CA ALA A 101 -8.87 7.20 -7.36
C ALA A 101 -9.64 5.88 -7.44
N LEU A 102 -9.44 4.97 -6.47
CA LEU A 102 -10.18 3.71 -6.41
C LEU A 102 -11.69 3.93 -6.29
N ARG A 103 -12.13 4.84 -5.41
CA ARG A 103 -13.56 5.15 -5.21
C ARG A 103 -14.20 5.73 -6.47
N ALA A 104 -13.50 6.62 -7.15
CA ALA A 104 -13.95 7.17 -8.42
C ALA A 104 -14.11 6.10 -9.53
N ASN A 105 -13.41 4.97 -9.38
CA ASN A 105 -13.44 3.83 -10.31
C ASN A 105 -14.20 2.60 -9.75
N GLY A 106 -15.12 2.82 -8.80
CA GLY A 106 -16.08 1.81 -8.36
C GLY A 106 -15.69 1.01 -7.11
N TRP A 107 -14.53 1.29 -6.50
CA TRP A 107 -14.14 0.65 -5.24
C TRP A 107 -14.93 1.22 -4.05
N ARG A 108 -15.53 0.34 -3.24
CA ARG A 108 -16.43 0.74 -2.13
C ARG A 108 -15.83 0.44 -0.76
N GLY A 109 -14.54 0.68 -0.58
CA GLY A 109 -13.83 0.50 0.69
C GLY A 109 -13.39 -0.93 1.01
N THR A 110 -13.76 -1.91 0.19
CA THR A 110 -13.31 -3.30 0.29
C THR A 110 -13.49 -3.99 -1.07
N GLY A 111 -12.67 -5.00 -1.33
CA GLY A 111 -12.66 -5.79 -2.54
C GLY A 111 -11.30 -5.74 -3.25
N PRO A 112 -11.10 -6.61 -4.26
CA PRO A 112 -9.79 -6.86 -4.84
C PRO A 112 -9.25 -5.65 -5.61
N VAL A 113 -7.97 -5.37 -5.43
CA VAL A 113 -7.19 -4.36 -6.16
C VAL A 113 -5.86 -5.02 -6.56
N PRO A 114 -5.78 -5.67 -7.74
CA PRO A 114 -4.65 -6.54 -8.07
C PRO A 114 -3.32 -5.78 -8.16
N TRP A 115 -2.27 -6.27 -7.48
CA TRP A 115 -0.90 -5.75 -7.50
C TRP A 115 -0.24 -5.88 -8.88
N GLU A 116 -0.56 -6.96 -9.59
CA GLU A 116 -0.03 -7.21 -10.94
C GLU A 116 -0.39 -6.10 -11.93
N HIS A 117 -1.53 -5.41 -11.70
CA HIS A 117 -1.98 -4.30 -12.52
C HIS A 117 -1.17 -3.03 -12.22
N GLU A 118 -0.37 -2.60 -13.19
CA GLU A 118 0.58 -1.49 -13.03
C GLU A 118 -0.05 -0.23 -12.43
N ALA A 119 -1.21 0.20 -12.93
CA ALA A 119 -1.86 1.43 -12.45
C ALA A 119 -2.36 1.34 -10.99
N ASN A 120 -2.51 0.14 -10.44
CA ASN A 120 -2.86 -0.05 -9.03
C ASN A 120 -1.64 0.04 -8.09
N ARG A 121 -0.43 -0.21 -8.61
CA ARG A 121 0.79 -0.29 -7.79
C ARG A 121 1.08 1.00 -7.04
N GLY A 122 0.79 2.16 -7.64
CA GLY A 122 0.96 3.45 -6.96
C GLY A 122 0.12 3.55 -5.67
N VAL A 123 -1.14 3.11 -5.71
CA VAL A 123 -2.04 3.12 -4.54
C VAL A 123 -1.58 2.12 -3.48
N LEU A 124 -1.27 0.89 -3.90
CA LEU A 124 -0.82 -0.17 -3.00
C LEU A 124 0.52 0.17 -2.34
N SER A 125 1.44 0.79 -3.10
CA SER A 125 2.71 1.29 -2.58
C SER A 125 2.52 2.39 -1.54
N ALA A 126 1.53 3.26 -1.70
CA ALA A 126 1.21 4.28 -0.70
C ALA A 126 0.66 3.68 0.60
N ILE A 127 -0.12 2.61 0.53
CA ILE A 127 -0.56 1.88 1.71
C ILE A 127 0.63 1.20 2.40
N GLY A 128 1.54 0.56 1.64
CA GLY A 128 2.76 -0.02 2.21
C GLY A 128 3.72 1.01 2.83
N ALA A 129 3.87 2.17 2.19
CA ALA A 129 4.63 3.28 2.77
C ALA A 129 3.99 3.80 4.07
N LEU A 130 2.65 3.78 4.16
CA LEU A 130 1.93 4.13 5.37
C LEU A 130 2.17 3.10 6.48
N VAL A 131 2.20 1.80 6.17
CA VAL A 131 2.61 0.75 7.11
C VAL A 131 4.02 1.03 7.66
N ARG A 132 5.00 1.22 6.78
CA ARG A 132 6.41 1.45 7.19
C ARG A 132 6.57 2.70 8.08
N THR A 133 5.91 3.78 7.71
CA THR A 133 6.01 5.06 8.44
C THR A 133 5.25 5.02 9.76
N ALA A 134 4.06 4.40 9.81
CA ALA A 134 3.32 4.19 11.05
C ALA A 134 4.09 3.29 12.02
N HIS A 135 4.69 2.19 11.53
CA HIS A 135 5.54 1.31 12.32
C HIS A 135 6.74 2.07 12.91
N ALA A 136 7.42 2.91 12.11
CA ALA A 136 8.53 3.73 12.59
C ALA A 136 8.12 4.74 13.69
N LEU A 137 6.86 5.18 13.69
CA LEU A 137 6.28 6.07 14.71
C LEU A 137 5.62 5.33 15.88
N ARG A 138 5.56 3.98 15.85
CA ARG A 138 4.87 3.12 16.82
C ARG A 138 3.35 3.33 16.90
N GLU A 139 2.72 3.65 15.77
CA GLU A 139 1.26 3.73 15.64
C GLU A 139 0.68 2.37 15.22
N GLU A 140 0.66 1.41 16.16
CA GLU A 140 0.32 0.00 15.92
C GLU A 140 -1.08 -0.21 15.30
N ASP A 141 -2.07 0.57 15.74
CA ASP A 141 -3.43 0.50 15.20
C ASP A 141 -3.49 0.83 13.69
N GLU A 142 -2.66 1.79 13.23
CA GLU A 142 -2.60 2.17 11.82
C GLU A 142 -1.86 1.09 11.01
N VAL A 143 -0.80 0.49 11.57
CA VAL A 143 -0.09 -0.64 10.97
C VAL A 143 -1.05 -1.79 10.69
N ILE A 144 -1.78 -2.25 11.71
CA ILE A 144 -2.73 -3.38 11.60
C ILE A 144 -3.82 -3.05 10.57
N ARG A 145 -4.40 -1.85 10.64
CA ARG A 145 -5.45 -1.42 9.70
C ARG A 145 -4.95 -1.41 8.25
N CYS A 146 -3.74 -0.92 8.00
CA CYS A 146 -3.18 -0.83 6.65
C CYS A 146 -2.74 -2.19 6.10
N LEU A 147 -2.21 -3.09 6.94
CA LEU A 147 -1.89 -4.46 6.54
C LEU A 147 -3.14 -5.26 6.18
N ASN A 148 -4.20 -5.17 6.99
CA ASN A 148 -5.47 -5.79 6.68
C ASN A 148 -6.04 -5.28 5.35
N LEU A 149 -5.95 -3.95 5.11
CA LEU A 149 -6.36 -3.37 3.83
C LEU A 149 -5.52 -3.88 2.64
N LEU A 150 -4.19 -3.98 2.79
CA LEU A 150 -3.34 -4.55 1.73
C LEU A 150 -3.71 -6.00 1.43
N HIS A 151 -3.90 -6.81 2.47
CA HIS A 151 -4.29 -8.21 2.34
C HIS A 151 -5.66 -8.35 1.66
N ASP A 152 -6.64 -7.52 2.01
CA ASP A 152 -7.97 -7.50 1.38
C ASP A 152 -7.93 -7.06 -0.09
N CYS A 153 -6.98 -6.20 -0.45
CA CYS A 153 -6.75 -5.75 -1.82
C CYS A 153 -6.04 -6.81 -2.68
N ASP A 154 -4.83 -7.21 -2.28
CA ASP A 154 -4.03 -8.27 -2.89
C ASP A 154 -2.91 -8.71 -1.90
N PRO A 155 -2.94 -9.95 -1.37
CA PRO A 155 -1.92 -10.44 -0.44
C PRO A 155 -0.49 -10.34 -0.98
N ARG A 156 -0.30 -10.43 -2.30
CA ARG A 156 1.03 -10.31 -2.94
C ARG A 156 1.64 -8.92 -2.76
N ALA A 157 0.81 -7.88 -2.56
CA ALA A 157 1.28 -6.52 -2.39
C ALA A 157 2.12 -6.37 -1.10
N ALA A 158 1.69 -6.97 0.00
CA ALA A 158 2.42 -6.87 1.28
C ALA A 158 3.80 -7.55 1.19
N GLU A 159 3.88 -8.69 0.50
CA GLU A 159 5.14 -9.39 0.23
C GLU A 159 6.05 -8.58 -0.70
N ALA A 160 5.52 -8.11 -1.83
CA ALA A 160 6.26 -7.31 -2.80
C ALA A 160 6.82 -6.02 -2.19
N LEU A 161 6.09 -5.40 -1.26
CA LEU A 161 6.50 -4.16 -0.58
C LEU A 161 7.38 -4.41 0.66
N GLY A 162 7.63 -5.67 1.04
CA GLY A 162 8.45 -6.02 2.21
C GLY A 162 7.83 -5.59 3.54
N VAL A 163 6.49 -5.54 3.62
CA VAL A 163 5.76 -5.13 4.83
C VAL A 163 4.98 -6.27 5.48
N ALA A 164 4.99 -7.47 4.88
CA ALA A 164 4.23 -8.62 5.38
C ALA A 164 4.67 -9.12 6.78
N GLN A 165 5.85 -8.73 7.25
CA GLN A 165 6.42 -9.14 8.54
C GLN A 165 6.48 -8.01 9.59
N LEU A 166 5.95 -6.82 9.27
CA LEU A 166 5.83 -5.69 10.20
C LEU A 166 4.55 -5.79 11.04
#